data_AF-A0A3C1WVG8-F1
#
_entry.id   AF-A0A3C1WVG8-F1
#
_cell.length_a   1.000
_cell.length_b   1.000
_cell.length_c   1.000
_cell.angle_alpha   90.00
_cell.angle_beta   90.00
_cell.angle_gamma   90.00
#
_symmetry.space_group_name_H-M   'P 1'
#
loop_
_entity.id
_entity.type
_entity.pdbx_description
1 polymer ?
#
loop_
_entity_poly.entity_id
_entity_poly.type
_entity_poly.pdbx_seq_one_letter_code
_entity_poly.pdbx_strand_id
1 'polypeptide(L)'
;DTVRKYSDPEAFASIIGYTGTISSEEYAEKSKTDDTVTINDQVGKSGIEKVMEKYLAGKKGYRKIYANSQGKALSVTEEKNPVSGNNVYLSIDKDLQKKTYILLEKEIAGILNSKIVNTKEYHLPESGSGANIVVPVYDLYFSFIKNDLIDIDKLSESSATDT
;
A
#
# COMPACT_ATOMS: atom_id res chain seq x y z
N ASP A 1 -15.65 -13.32 0.77
CA ASP A 1 -14.51 -12.76 0.02
C ASP A 1 -13.20 -13.01 0.72
N THR A 2 -12.15 -13.27 -0.06
CA THR A 2 -10.79 -13.43 0.44
C THR A 2 -10.10 -12.08 0.36
N VAL A 3 -9.57 -11.60 1.49
CA VAL A 3 -8.86 -10.31 1.55
C VAL A 3 -7.36 -10.56 1.57
N ARG A 4 -6.61 -9.87 0.71
CA ARG A 4 -5.14 -9.94 0.66
C ARG A 4 -4.56 -9.33 1.94
N LYS A 5 -3.65 -10.05 2.61
CA LYS A 5 -3.01 -9.61 3.85
C LYS A 5 -1.49 -9.48 3.65
N TYR A 6 -0.97 -8.29 3.95
CA TYR A 6 0.46 -8.00 3.94
C TYR A 6 1.03 -8.13 5.35
N SER A 7 2.12 -8.87 5.49
CA SER A 7 2.85 -9.00 6.76
C SER A 7 4.04 -8.05 6.75
N ASP A 8 4.26 -7.33 7.87
CA ASP A 8 5.33 -6.35 8.00
C ASP A 8 5.33 -5.29 6.87
N PRO A 9 4.17 -4.66 6.56
CA PRO A 9 4.00 -3.85 5.36
C PRO A 9 5.00 -2.69 5.25
N GLU A 10 5.46 -2.12 6.36
CA GLU A 10 6.42 -1.01 6.38
C GLU A 10 7.74 -1.39 5.70
N ALA A 11 8.25 -2.59 5.99
CA ALA A 11 9.54 -3.07 5.47
C ALA A 11 9.45 -3.68 4.06
N PHE A 12 8.25 -4.03 3.61
CA PHE A 12 8.05 -4.81 2.39
C PHE A 12 7.15 -4.15 1.34
N ALA A 13 6.44 -3.05 1.65
CA ALA A 13 5.47 -2.43 0.74
C ALA A 13 6.07 -2.07 -0.62
N SER A 14 7.30 -1.55 -0.66
CA SER A 14 7.97 -1.19 -1.92
C SER A 14 8.36 -2.41 -2.77
N ILE A 15 8.61 -3.56 -2.14
CA ILE A 15 9.05 -4.79 -2.80
C ILE A 15 7.84 -5.61 -3.23
N ILE A 16 6.96 -5.93 -2.27
CA ILE A 16 5.79 -6.78 -2.48
C ILE A 16 4.74 -6.01 -3.28
N GLY A 17 4.55 -4.73 -2.98
CA GLY A 17 3.48 -3.92 -3.54
C GLY A 17 2.12 -4.24 -2.93
N TYR A 18 1.07 -3.86 -3.65
CA TYR A 18 -0.30 -4.06 -3.21
C TYR A 18 -1.23 -4.45 -4.36
N THR A 19 -2.38 -5.04 -4.01
CA THR A 19 -3.50 -5.29 -4.92
C THR A 19 -4.56 -4.21 -4.78
N GLY A 20 -5.26 -3.89 -5.86
CA GLY A 20 -6.38 -2.95 -5.85
C GLY A 20 -7.37 -3.24 -6.98
N THR A 21 -8.52 -2.59 -6.96
CA THR A 21 -9.53 -2.71 -8.03
C THR A 21 -8.91 -2.33 -9.37
N ILE A 22 -9.14 -3.17 -10.38
CA ILE A 22 -8.67 -2.94 -11.75
C ILE A 22 -9.10 -1.57 -12.26
N SER A 23 -8.19 -0.83 -12.92
CA SER A 23 -8.56 0.44 -13.56
C SER A 23 -9.25 0.19 -14.90
N SER A 24 -9.93 1.21 -15.43
CA SER A 24 -10.57 1.11 -16.75
C SER A 24 -9.57 0.78 -17.87
N GLU A 25 -8.36 1.35 -17.80
CA GLU A 25 -7.28 1.12 -18.76
C GLU A 25 -6.73 -0.30 -18.65
N GLU A 26 -6.48 -0.78 -17.42
CA GLU A 26 -6.01 -2.14 -17.18
C GLU A 26 -7.05 -3.18 -17.60
N TYR A 27 -8.33 -2.91 -17.36
CA TYR A 27 -9.44 -3.74 -17.82
C TYR A 27 -9.45 -3.82 -19.34
N ALA A 28 -9.41 -2.68 -20.02
CA ALA A 28 -9.43 -2.62 -21.48
C ALA A 28 -8.29 -3.40 -22.13
N GLU A 29 -7.10 -3.43 -21.51
CA GLU A 29 -5.99 -4.25 -22.00
C GLU A 29 -6.14 -5.73 -21.66
N LYS A 30 -6.47 -6.06 -20.41
CA LYS A 30 -6.59 -7.46 -19.96
C LYS A 30 -7.76 -8.18 -20.65
N SER A 31 -8.89 -7.50 -20.84
CA SER A 31 -10.08 -8.07 -21.48
C SER A 31 -9.88 -8.40 -22.96
N LYS A 32 -8.84 -7.88 -23.61
CA LYS A 32 -8.47 -8.30 -24.99
C LYS A 32 -7.93 -9.73 -25.04
N THR A 33 -7.42 -10.23 -23.92
CA THR A 33 -6.73 -11.53 -23.83
C THR A 33 -7.43 -12.53 -22.91
N ASP A 34 -8.31 -12.05 -22.03
CA ASP A 34 -9.05 -12.87 -21.06
C ASP A 34 -10.46 -12.30 -20.85
N ASP A 35 -11.44 -12.95 -21.48
CA ASP A 35 -12.87 -12.57 -21.41
C ASP A 35 -13.49 -12.81 -20.02
N THR A 36 -12.76 -13.43 -19.09
CA THR A 36 -13.26 -13.67 -17.72
C THR A 36 -12.96 -12.51 -16.77
N VAL A 37 -12.13 -11.55 -17.19
CA VAL A 37 -11.78 -10.37 -16.40
C VAL A 37 -13.01 -9.47 -16.24
N THR A 38 -13.21 -8.92 -15.04
CA THR A 38 -14.33 -8.01 -14.74
C THR A 38 -13.83 -6.73 -14.09
N ILE A 39 -14.62 -5.65 -14.16
CA ILE A 39 -14.25 -4.35 -13.56
C ILE A 39 -14.16 -4.38 -12.01
N ASN A 40 -14.71 -5.42 -11.38
CA ASN A 40 -14.64 -5.61 -9.93
C ASN A 40 -13.44 -6.47 -9.52
N ASP A 41 -12.57 -6.85 -10.45
CA ASP A 41 -11.42 -7.68 -10.16
C ASP A 41 -10.38 -6.92 -9.35
N GLN A 42 -9.77 -7.63 -8.40
CA GLN A 42 -8.61 -7.17 -7.69
C GLN A 42 -7.35 -7.63 -8.44
N VAL A 43 -6.48 -6.69 -8.78
CA VAL A 43 -5.24 -6.94 -9.54
C VAL A 43 -4.05 -6.31 -8.83
N GLY A 44 -2.85 -6.87 -9.02
CA GLY A 44 -1.61 -6.30 -8.54
C GLY A 44 -1.32 -4.93 -9.16
N LYS A 45 -1.12 -3.90 -8.32
CA LYS A 45 -0.88 -2.51 -8.73
C LYS A 45 0.58 -2.11 -8.73
N SER A 46 1.38 -2.71 -7.86
CA SER A 46 2.81 -2.43 -7.75
C SER A 46 3.59 -3.68 -7.30
N GLY A 47 4.92 -3.56 -7.31
CA GLY A 47 5.83 -4.58 -6.80
C GLY A 47 5.62 -5.97 -7.43
N ILE A 48 5.88 -6.98 -6.62
CA ILE A 48 5.73 -8.39 -6.99
C ILE A 48 4.28 -8.74 -7.31
N GLU A 49 3.29 -8.16 -6.63
CA GLU A 49 1.88 -8.39 -6.93
C GLU A 49 1.57 -8.10 -8.41
N LYS A 50 2.03 -6.96 -8.93
CA LYS A 50 1.83 -6.60 -10.34
C LYS A 50 2.65 -7.46 -11.29
N VAL A 51 3.93 -7.68 -10.98
CA VAL A 51 4.86 -8.39 -11.88
C VAL A 51 4.51 -9.87 -12.00
N MET A 52 4.08 -10.50 -10.90
CA MET A 52 3.75 -11.93 -10.83
C MET A 52 2.25 -12.22 -10.93
N GLU A 53 1.42 -11.21 -11.21
CA GLU A 53 -0.04 -11.29 -11.37
C GLU A 53 -0.49 -12.51 -12.19
N LYS A 54 0.19 -12.77 -13.33
CA LYS A 54 -0.12 -13.90 -14.22
C LYS A 54 -0.04 -15.26 -13.51
N TYR A 55 0.84 -15.39 -12.53
CA TYR A 55 1.01 -16.62 -11.75
C TYR A 55 0.10 -16.63 -10.51
N LEU A 56 -0.19 -15.46 -9.93
CA LEU A 56 -0.94 -15.28 -8.68
C LEU A 56 -2.47 -15.27 -8.86
N ALA A 57 -3.00 -14.75 -9.97
CA ALA A 57 -4.44 -14.55 -10.16
C ALA A 57 -5.26 -15.84 -10.28
N GLY A 58 -4.63 -16.95 -10.66
CA GLY A 58 -5.31 -18.23 -10.87
C GLY A 58 -6.23 -18.21 -12.09
N LYS A 59 -7.25 -19.06 -12.09
CA LYS A 59 -8.28 -19.09 -13.14
C LYS A 59 -9.66 -19.05 -12.52
N LYS A 60 -10.52 -18.16 -13.02
CA LYS A 60 -11.89 -18.05 -12.58
C LYS A 60 -12.71 -19.27 -12.97
N GLY A 61 -13.55 -19.71 -12.04
CA GLY A 61 -14.62 -20.65 -12.30
C GLY A 61 -15.88 -19.92 -12.78
N TYR A 62 -16.89 -20.69 -13.15
CA TYR A 62 -18.23 -20.15 -13.44
C TYR A 62 -19.31 -21.18 -13.10
N ARG A 63 -20.53 -20.68 -12.91
CA ARG A 63 -21.72 -21.51 -12.76
C ARG A 63 -22.83 -20.92 -13.63
N LYS A 64 -23.34 -21.70 -14.58
CA LYS A 64 -24.52 -21.33 -15.38
C LYS A 64 -25.76 -21.87 -14.68
N ILE A 65 -26.70 -20.98 -14.40
CA ILE A 65 -27.97 -21.29 -13.74
C ILE A 65 -29.14 -20.96 -14.66
N TYR A 66 -30.15 -21.84 -14.73
CA TYR A 66 -31.45 -21.47 -15.29
C TYR A 66 -32.24 -20.75 -14.21
N ALA A 67 -32.69 -19.53 -14.50
CA ALA A 67 -33.59 -18.78 -13.63
C ALA A 67 -35.01 -18.74 -14.23
N ASN A 68 -36.03 -18.74 -13.39
CA ASN A 68 -37.40 -18.44 -13.83
C ASN A 68 -37.57 -16.94 -14.12
N SER A 69 -38.75 -16.53 -14.62
CA SER A 69 -39.07 -15.12 -14.92
C SER A 69 -39.01 -14.18 -13.71
N GLN A 70 -38.93 -14.71 -12.49
CA GLN A 70 -38.78 -13.97 -11.23
C GLN A 70 -37.33 -13.95 -10.72
N GLY A 71 -36.36 -14.49 -11.48
CA GLY A 71 -34.94 -14.52 -11.12
C GLY A 71 -34.56 -15.64 -10.14
N LYS A 72 -35.49 -16.55 -9.78
CA LYS A 72 -35.18 -17.66 -8.89
C LYS A 72 -34.44 -18.76 -9.65
N ALA A 73 -33.25 -19.12 -9.15
CA ALA A 73 -32.45 -20.21 -9.69
C ALA A 73 -33.22 -21.55 -9.57
N LEU A 74 -33.47 -22.19 -10.71
CA LEU A 74 -34.18 -23.47 -10.82
C LEU A 74 -33.21 -24.66 -10.80
N SER A 75 -32.07 -24.54 -11.49
CA SER A 75 -31.04 -25.58 -11.53
C SER A 75 -29.70 -25.05 -12.07
N VAL A 76 -28.62 -25.76 -11.76
CA VAL A 76 -27.28 -25.53 -12.30
C VAL A 76 -27.08 -26.41 -13.53
N THR A 77 -26.78 -25.80 -14.67
CA THR A 77 -26.61 -26.52 -15.96
C THR A 77 -25.17 -26.88 -16.24
N GLU A 78 -24.26 -26.00 -15.85
CA GLU A 78 -22.84 -26.14 -16.11
C GLU A 78 -22.07 -25.46 -14.98
N GLU A 79 -21.04 -26.12 -14.48
CA GLU A 79 -20.19 -25.59 -13.43
C GLU A 79 -18.73 -25.93 -13.71
N LYS A 80 -17.87 -24.93 -13.54
CA LYS A 80 -16.43 -25.06 -13.57
C LYS A 80 -15.87 -24.46 -12.30
N ASN A 81 -15.19 -25.26 -11.50
CA ASN A 81 -14.56 -24.79 -10.27
C ASN A 81 -13.40 -23.82 -10.58
N PRO A 82 -13.21 -22.77 -9.75
CA PRO A 82 -12.04 -21.91 -9.86
C PRO A 82 -10.77 -22.69 -9.51
N VAL A 83 -9.65 -22.26 -10.08
CA VAL A 83 -8.32 -22.80 -9.78
C VAL A 83 -7.51 -21.71 -9.10
N SER A 84 -6.99 -21.99 -7.92
CA SER A 84 -6.12 -21.06 -7.19
C SER A 84 -4.89 -20.72 -8.04
N GLY A 85 -4.40 -19.49 -7.90
CA GLY A 85 -3.09 -19.12 -8.40
C GLY A 85 -1.97 -19.91 -7.71
N ASN A 86 -0.79 -19.81 -8.30
CA ASN A 86 0.42 -20.44 -7.79
C ASN A 86 0.98 -19.64 -6.61
N ASN A 87 1.73 -20.34 -5.76
CA ASN A 87 2.58 -19.69 -4.76
C ASN A 87 3.86 -19.19 -5.42
N VAL A 88 4.28 -17.97 -5.07
CA VAL A 88 5.56 -17.40 -5.50
C VAL A 88 6.51 -17.43 -4.32
N TYR A 89 7.65 -18.10 -4.50
CA TYR A 89 8.74 -18.13 -3.52
C TYR A 89 9.82 -17.14 -3.93
N LEU A 90 10.18 -16.26 -3.02
CA LEU A 90 11.18 -15.21 -3.26
C LEU A 90 12.51 -15.64 -2.67
N SER A 91 13.61 -15.18 -3.27
CA SER A 91 14.96 -15.31 -2.73
C SER A 91 15.25 -14.31 -1.60
N ILE A 92 14.27 -13.50 -1.21
CA ILE A 92 14.42 -12.44 -0.20
C ILE A 92 14.39 -13.08 1.18
N ASP A 93 15.46 -12.87 1.93
CA ASP A 93 15.50 -13.19 3.35
C ASP A 93 14.69 -12.15 4.13
N LYS A 94 13.63 -12.64 4.81
CA LYS A 94 12.70 -11.79 5.54
C LYS A 94 13.39 -11.03 6.69
N ASP A 95 14.22 -11.72 7.46
CA ASP A 95 14.82 -11.15 8.67
C ASP A 95 15.91 -10.14 8.31
N LEU A 96 16.68 -10.42 7.24
CA LEU A 96 17.65 -9.48 6.70
C LEU A 96 16.98 -8.20 6.21
N GLN A 97 15.89 -8.30 5.43
CA GLN A 97 15.15 -7.14 4.93
C GLN A 97 14.61 -6.29 6.07
N LYS A 98 13.99 -6.91 7.08
CA LYS A 98 13.47 -6.20 8.26
C LYS A 98 14.57 -5.49 9.05
N LYS A 99 15.70 -6.16 9.30
CA LYS A 99 16.84 -5.55 10.01
C LYS A 99 17.40 -4.37 9.22
N THR A 100 17.52 -4.51 7.91
CA THR A 100 18.02 -3.45 7.02
C THR A 100 17.10 -2.24 7.05
N TYR A 101 15.78 -2.45 6.98
CA TYR A 101 14.79 -1.39 7.10
C TYR A 101 14.91 -0.62 8.42
N ILE A 102 14.98 -1.33 9.55
CA ILE A 102 15.11 -0.72 10.88
C ILE A 102 16.42 0.07 11.01
N LEU A 103 17.53 -0.44 10.47
CA LEU A 103 18.81 0.29 10.50
C LEU A 103 18.73 1.57 9.68
N LEU A 104 18.15 1.51 8.48
CA LEU A 104 17.97 2.68 7.63
C LEU A 104 17.08 3.74 8.30
N GLU A 105 15.98 3.32 8.93
CA GLU A 105 15.09 4.20 9.69
C GLU A 105 15.84 4.93 10.81
N LYS A 106 16.68 4.21 11.57
CA LYS A 106 17.50 4.79 12.64
C LYS A 106 18.53 5.80 12.11
N GLU A 107 19.19 5.50 11.00
CA GLU A 107 20.15 6.42 10.38
C GLU A 107 19.45 7.70 9.90
N ILE A 108 18.28 7.58 9.26
CA ILE A 108 17.48 8.74 8.84
C ILE A 108 17.06 9.57 10.06
N ALA A 109 16.59 8.93 11.14
CA ALA A 109 16.22 9.62 12.36
C ALA A 109 17.42 10.36 12.99
N GLY A 110 18.60 9.74 12.99
CA GLY A 110 19.84 10.36 13.45
C GLY A 110 20.23 11.59 12.62
N ILE A 111 20.15 11.48 11.29
CA ILE A 111 20.39 12.60 10.37
C ILE A 111 19.38 13.73 10.65
N LEU A 112 18.08 13.43 10.70
CA LEU A 112 17.05 14.42 10.99
C LEU A 112 17.34 15.13 12.31
N ASN A 113 17.59 14.39 13.39
CA ASN A 113 17.92 14.97 14.69
C ASN A 113 19.13 15.92 14.63
N SER A 114 20.16 15.59 13.83
CA SER A 114 21.32 16.46 13.63
C SER A 114 21.04 17.73 12.79
N LYS A 115 19.96 17.72 12.00
CA LYS A 115 19.57 18.81 11.11
C LYS A 115 18.48 19.71 11.70
N ILE A 116 17.83 19.30 12.80
CA ILE A 116 16.79 20.11 13.44
C ILE A 116 17.40 21.30 14.15
N VAL A 117 16.85 22.48 13.89
CA VAL A 117 17.27 23.72 14.53
C VAL A 117 16.06 24.50 15.05
N ASN A 118 16.25 25.18 16.18
CA ASN A 118 15.21 26.01 16.79
C ASN A 118 15.09 27.36 16.06
N THR A 119 14.51 27.34 14.87
CA THR A 119 14.15 28.50 14.07
C THR A 119 12.75 28.32 13.51
N LYS A 120 12.11 29.44 13.15
CA LYS A 120 10.81 29.43 12.51
C LYS A 120 10.89 29.04 11.03
N GLU A 121 11.89 29.57 10.33
CA GLU A 121 12.05 29.37 8.88
C GLU A 121 13.54 29.20 8.55
N TYR A 122 13.80 28.49 7.45
CA TYR A 122 15.13 28.36 6.87
C TYR A 122 15.05 28.60 5.37
N HIS A 123 15.90 29.51 4.88
CA HIS A 123 16.02 29.83 3.46
C HIS A 123 17.43 29.46 3.00
N LEU A 124 17.54 28.58 2.02
CA LEU A 124 18.83 28.20 1.45
C LEU A 124 19.42 29.41 0.69
N PRO A 125 20.65 29.86 0.99
CA PRO A 125 21.26 30.95 0.24
C PRO A 125 21.54 30.52 -1.20
N GLU A 126 21.61 31.48 -2.15
CA GLU A 126 21.80 31.18 -3.58
C GLU A 126 23.09 30.40 -3.89
N SER A 127 24.13 30.58 -3.07
CA SER A 127 25.39 29.82 -3.14
C SER A 127 25.45 28.63 -2.17
N GLY A 128 24.33 28.31 -1.53
CA GLY A 128 24.20 27.26 -0.53
C GLY A 128 24.21 25.87 -1.13
N SER A 129 24.87 24.93 -0.45
CA SER A 129 24.79 23.51 -0.79
C SER A 129 23.58 22.86 -0.12
N GLY A 130 22.89 21.98 -0.84
CA GLY A 130 21.82 21.15 -0.29
C GLY A 130 22.25 20.29 0.91
N ALA A 131 23.56 20.01 1.04
CA ALA A 131 24.10 19.30 2.19
C ALA A 131 23.97 20.08 3.52
N ASN A 132 23.84 21.40 3.44
CA ASN A 132 23.73 22.30 4.59
C ASN A 132 22.28 22.65 4.94
N ILE A 133 21.30 22.03 4.28
CA ILE A 133 19.89 22.20 4.62
C ILE A 133 19.68 21.74 6.06
N VAL A 134 18.96 22.56 6.81
CA VAL A 134 18.48 22.29 8.16
C VAL A 134 16.97 22.26 8.15
N VAL A 135 16.38 21.64 9.17
CA VAL A 135 14.93 21.52 9.31
C VAL A 135 14.49 22.43 10.47
N PRO A 136 13.75 23.53 10.17
CA PRO A 136 13.12 24.34 11.20
C PRO A 136 12.21 23.50 12.10
N VAL A 137 12.27 23.71 13.42
CA VAL A 137 11.41 23.00 14.37
C VAL A 137 9.91 23.25 14.10
N TYR A 138 9.57 24.42 13.54
CA TYR A 138 8.20 24.74 13.15
C TYR A 138 7.67 23.82 12.05
N ASP A 139 8.50 23.48 11.05
CA ASP A 139 8.11 22.57 9.97
C ASP A 139 7.79 21.16 10.50
N LEU A 140 8.48 20.72 11.56
CA LEU A 140 8.18 19.46 12.24
C LEU A 140 6.82 19.52 12.92
N TYR A 141 6.54 20.58 13.69
CA TYR A 141 5.23 20.73 14.34
C TYR A 141 4.10 20.74 13.31
N PHE A 142 4.25 21.50 12.22
CA PHE A 142 3.30 21.50 11.13
C PHE A 142 3.14 20.11 10.50
N SER A 143 4.25 19.39 10.30
CA SER A 143 4.21 18.02 9.78
C SER A 143 3.50 17.07 10.75
N PHE A 144 3.73 17.18 12.05
CA PHE A 144 3.07 16.33 13.05
C PHE A 144 1.57 16.61 13.15
N ILE A 145 1.16 17.88 13.11
CA ILE A 145 -0.25 18.26 13.09
C ILE A 145 -0.92 17.78 11.79
N LYS A 146 -0.29 18.02 10.64
CA LYS A 146 -0.84 17.66 9.33
C LYS A 146 -0.99 16.16 9.12
N ASN A 147 -0.13 15.37 9.76
CA ASN A 147 -0.20 13.91 9.72
C ASN A 147 -0.94 13.32 10.93
N ASP A 148 -1.71 14.15 11.67
CA ASP A 148 -2.54 13.76 12.81
C ASP A 148 -1.76 13.05 13.94
N LEU A 149 -0.45 13.29 14.03
CA LEU A 149 0.41 12.78 15.11
C LEU A 149 0.26 13.61 16.38
N ILE A 150 -0.04 14.91 16.24
CA ILE A 150 -0.34 15.82 17.35
C ILE A 150 -1.70 16.44 17.10
N ASP A 151 -2.59 16.28 18.07
CA ASP A 151 -3.93 16.85 18.09
C ASP A 151 -3.94 18.06 19.03
N ILE A 152 -4.07 19.26 18.47
CA ILE A 152 -4.06 20.51 19.24
C ILE A 152 -5.31 20.64 20.11
N ASP A 153 -6.45 20.11 19.65
CA ASP A 153 -7.71 20.25 20.37
C ASP A 153 -7.62 19.48 21.70
N LYS A 154 -7.02 18.27 21.68
CA LYS A 154 -6.74 17.48 22.89
C LYS A 154 -5.80 18.16 23.87
N LEU A 155 -4.84 18.94 23.39
CA LEU A 155 -3.93 19.69 24.25
C LEU A 155 -4.62 20.86 24.96
N SER A 156 -5.79 21.29 24.47
CA SER A 156 -6.58 22.38 25.04
C SER A 156 -7.72 21.92 25.96
N GLU A 157 -7.94 20.60 26.09
CA GLU A 157 -8.97 20.06 26.96
C GLU A 157 -8.66 20.31 28.45
N SER A 158 -9.69 20.54 29.26
CA SER A 158 -9.56 20.70 30.72
C SER A 158 -9.05 19.45 31.45
N SER A 159 -9.03 18.32 30.75
CA SER A 159 -8.49 17.02 31.19
C SER A 159 -6.99 16.85 30.87
N ALA A 160 -6.39 17.77 30.11
CA ALA A 160 -4.98 17.71 29.76
C ALA A 160 -4.12 17.81 31.03
N THR A 161 -3.10 16.96 31.13
CA THR A 161 -2.16 16.98 32.26
C THR A 161 -1.22 18.17 32.13
N ASP A 162 -0.94 18.87 33.22
CA ASP A 162 0.06 19.94 33.25
C ASP A 162 1.43 19.41 32.80
N THR A 163 2.11 20.19 31.95
CA THR A 163 3.48 19.92 31.46
C THR A 163 4.55 20.10 32.51
#